data_AF-A0A3R7YUP5-F1
#
_entry.id   AF-A0A3R7YUP5-F1
#
_cell.length_a   1.000
_cell.length_b   1.000
_cell.length_c   1.000
_cell.angle_alpha   90.00
_cell.angle_beta   90.00
_cell.angle_gamma   90.00
#
_symmetry.space_group_name_H-M   'P 1'
#
loop_
_entity.id
_entity.type
_entity.pdbx_description
1 polymer ?
#
loop_
_entity_poly.entity_id
_entity_poly.type
_entity_poly.pdbx_seq_one_letter_code
_entity_poly.pdbx_strand_id
1 'polypeptide(L)'
;MSEAFQILGFLGSLLLGLSMVPQMIKLYTTKSAKDISLTYQISYVLGLSLIVVYGFGRWLWPVYIPVTFELCAALVVLSMKLYYG
;
A
#
# COMPACT_ATOMS: atom_id res chain seq x y z
N MET A 1 -14.68 -5.28 -19.98
CA MET A 1 -14.35 -3.96 -19.39
C MET A 1 -13.61 -3.17 -20.46
N SER A 2 -13.94 -1.90 -20.70
CA SER A 2 -13.22 -1.11 -21.72
C SER A 2 -11.74 -0.95 -21.33
N GLU A 3 -10.84 -0.96 -22.32
CA GLU A 3 -9.38 -0.81 -22.15
C GLU A 3 -9.02 0.40 -21.27
N ALA A 4 -9.77 1.49 -21.37
CA ALA A 4 -9.57 2.69 -20.55
C ALA A 4 -9.66 2.42 -19.04
N PHE A 5 -10.56 1.54 -18.61
CA PHE A 5 -10.71 1.18 -17.19
C PHE A 5 -9.55 0.32 -16.68
N GLN A 6 -8.94 -0.50 -17.53
CA GLN A 6 -7.75 -1.27 -17.16
C GLN A 6 -6.56 -0.34 -16.90
N ILE A 7 -6.36 0.65 -17.77
CA ILE A 7 -5.32 1.67 -17.61
C ILE A 7 -5.56 2.50 -16.35
N LEU A 8 -6.79 2.94 -16.10
CA LEU A 8 -7.13 3.69 -14.89
C LEU A 8 -6.89 2.87 -13.61
N GLY A 9 -7.28 1.59 -13.62
CA GLY A 9 -7.04 0.69 -12.48
C GLY A 9 -5.54 0.48 -12.21
N PHE A 10 -4.75 0.30 -13.26
CA PHE A 10 -3.30 0.17 -13.16
C PHE A 10 -2.64 1.47 -12.68
N LEU A 11 -2.92 2.60 -13.31
CA LEU A 11 -2.33 3.89 -12.95
C LEU A 11 -2.74 4.32 -11.55
N GLY A 12 -4.01 4.10 -11.18
CA GLY A 12 -4.51 4.41 -9.84
C GLY A 12 -3.78 3.62 -8.76
N SER A 13 -3.70 2.30 -8.92
CA SER A 13 -3.02 1.42 -7.96
C SER A 13 -1.50 1.62 -7.95
N LEU A 14 -0.88 1.92 -9.09
CA LEU A 14 0.53 2.29 -9.17
C LEU A 14 0.82 3.62 -8.44
N LEU A 15 -0.02 4.65 -8.64
CA LEU A 15 0.14 5.94 -7.99
C LEU A 15 0.02 5.82 -6.47
N LEU A 16 -0.93 5.02 -5.98
CA LEU A 16 -1.07 4.70 -4.55
C LEU A 16 0.17 3.98 -4.02
N GLY A 17 0.64 2.94 -4.71
CA GLY A 17 1.88 2.25 -4.35
C GLY A 17 3.10 3.17 -4.30
N LEU A 18 3.26 4.05 -5.30
CA LEU A 18 4.36 5.02 -5.35
C LEU A 18 4.26 6.08 -4.25
N SER A 19 3.06 6.43 -3.79
CA SER A 19 2.86 7.37 -2.67
C SER A 19 3.44 6.86 -1.35
N MET A 20 3.61 5.55 -1.19
CA MET A 20 4.26 4.97 0.00
C MET A 20 5.78 5.20 0.03
N VAL A 21 6.42 5.40 -1.12
CA VAL A 21 7.87 5.64 -1.21
C VAL A 21 8.32 6.90 -0.46
N PRO A 22 7.75 8.10 -0.70
CA PRO A 22 8.14 9.29 0.06
C PRO A 22 7.83 9.15 1.56
N GLN A 23 6.76 8.41 1.92
CA GLN A 23 6.44 8.13 3.32
C GLN A 23 7.50 7.25 3.98
N MET A 24 7.96 6.19 3.32
CA MET A 24 9.06 5.35 3.80
C MET A 24 10.36 6.14 3.95
N ILE A 25 10.71 6.97 2.96
CA ILE A 25 11.90 7.83 3.01
C ILE A 25 11.82 8.78 4.21
N LYS A 26 10.67 9.40 4.44
CA LYS A 26 10.45 10.29 5.58
C LYS A 26 10.65 9.57 6.91
N LEU A 27 10.00 8.42 7.14
CA LEU A 27 10.20 7.62 8.36
C LEU A 27 11.66 7.24 8.56
N TYR A 28 12.31 6.77 7.49
CA TYR A 28 13.70 6.32 7.57
C TYR A 28 14.67 7.47 7.86
N THR A 29 14.35 8.67 7.39
CA THR A 29 15.18 9.88 7.62
C THR A 29 14.96 10.44 9.02
N THR A 30 13.71 10.56 9.46
CA THR A 30 13.38 11.14 10.77
C THR A 30 13.61 10.18 11.93
N LYS A 31 13.71 8.87 11.64
CA LYS A 31 13.84 7.80 12.66
C LYS A 31 12.76 7.89 13.75
N SER A 32 11.60 8.46 13.40
CA SER A 32 10.49 8.68 14.31
C SER A 32 9.19 8.39 13.58
N ALA A 33 8.39 7.51 14.18
CA ALA A 33 7.07 7.17 13.67
C ALA A 33 5.96 7.60 14.65
N LYS A 34 6.27 8.39 15.67
CA LYS A 34 5.36 8.76 16.77
C LYS A 34 4.04 9.37 16.28
N ASP A 35 4.10 10.20 15.24
CA ASP A 35 2.93 10.90 14.69
C ASP A 35 1.99 10.01 13.87
N ILE A 36 2.42 8.80 13.52
CA ILE A 36 1.62 7.86 12.74
C ILE A 36 0.78 7.02 13.69
N SER A 37 -0.54 7.01 13.49
CA SER A 37 -1.44 6.15 14.27
C SER A 37 -1.17 4.66 13.95
N LEU A 38 -0.95 3.86 14.99
CA LEU A 38 -0.81 2.40 14.84
C LEU A 38 -2.10 1.79 14.28
N THR A 39 -3.26 2.26 14.74
CA THR A 39 -4.58 1.82 14.26
C THR A 39 -4.77 2.11 12.78
N TYR A 40 -4.31 3.26 12.30
CA TYR A 40 -4.31 3.58 10.87
C TYR A 40 -3.48 2.56 10.09
N GLN A 41 -2.24 2.30 10.54
CA GLN A 41 -1.32 1.41 9.81
C GLN A 41 -1.82 -0.04 9.77
N ILE A 42 -2.37 -0.55 10.87
CA ILE A 42 -2.95 -1.89 10.92
C ILE A 42 -4.18 -1.98 10.01
N SER A 43 -5.10 -1.01 10.11
CA SER A 43 -6.30 -0.97 9.26
C SER A 43 -5.94 -0.90 7.78
N TYR A 44 -4.88 -0.16 7.43
CA TYR A 44 -4.40 -0.02 6.06
C TYR A 44 -3.83 -1.33 5.53
N VAL A 45 -2.96 -2.02 6.29
CA VAL A 45 -2.43 -3.34 5.90
C VAL A 45 -3.55 -4.38 5.73
N LEU A 46 -4.53 -4.41 6.64
CA LEU A 46 -5.69 -5.30 6.53
C LEU A 46 -6.53 -4.98 5.29
N GLY A 47 -6.82 -3.70 5.03
CA GLY A 47 -7.56 -3.27 3.85
C GLY A 47 -6.87 -3.66 2.54
N LEU A 48 -5.56 -3.42 2.42
CA LEU A 48 -4.76 -3.83 1.26
C LEU A 48 -4.79 -5.35 1.07
N SER A 49 -4.65 -6.12 2.16
CA SER A 49 -4.72 -7.58 2.12
C SER A 49 -6.05 -8.08 1.56
N LEU A 50 -7.17 -7.49 2.01
CA LEU A 50 -8.51 -7.80 1.50
C LEU A 50 -8.66 -7.46 0.01
N ILE A 51 -8.12 -6.31 -0.42
CA ILE A 51 -8.15 -5.91 -1.84
C ILE A 51 -7.31 -6.83 -2.71
N VAL A 52 -6.14 -7.29 -2.25
CA VAL A 52 -5.32 -8.27 -2.99
C VAL A 52 -6.10 -9.56 -3.18
N VAL A 53 -6.71 -10.10 -2.12
CA VAL A 53 -7.52 -11.33 -2.19
C VAL A 53 -8.70 -11.16 -3.14
N TYR A 54 -9.42 -10.03 -3.04
CA TYR A 54 -10.53 -9.71 -3.94
C TYR A 54 -10.06 -9.60 -5.40
N GLY A 55 -8.99 -8.84 -5.65
CA GLY A 55 -8.46 -8.61 -6.99
C GLY A 55 -7.97 -9.89 -7.65
N PHE A 56 -7.30 -10.76 -6.88
CA PHE A 56 -6.90 -12.09 -7.33
C PHE A 56 -8.11 -12.96 -7.67
N GLY A 57 -9.11 -13.04 -6.78
CA GLY A 57 -10.33 -13.82 -7.00
C GLY A 57 -11.18 -13.36 -8.20
N ARG A 58 -11.05 -12.08 -8.60
CA ARG A 58 -11.73 -11.50 -9.77
C ARG A 58 -10.83 -11.40 -11.01
N TRP A 59 -9.61 -11.91 -10.97
CA TRP A 59 -8.62 -11.82 -12.04
C TRP A 59 -8.37 -10.37 -12.53
N LEU A 60 -8.41 -9.41 -11.60
CA LEU A 60 -8.16 -8.00 -11.85
C LEU A 60 -6.65 -7.70 -11.77
N TRP A 61 -5.89 -8.22 -12.73
CA TRP A 61 -4.42 -8.04 -12.78
C TRP A 61 -3.94 -6.58 -12.71
N PRO A 62 -4.66 -5.55 -13.23
CA PRO A 62 -4.27 -4.16 -13.05
C PRO A 62 -4.38 -3.66 -11.62
N VAL A 63 -5.10 -4.40 -10.76
CA VAL A 63 -5.37 -4.05 -9.35
C VAL A 63 -4.50 -4.89 -8.42
N TYR A 64 -4.57 -6.23 -8.49
CA TYR A 64 -3.91 -7.04 -7.46
C TYR A 64 -2.37 -7.02 -7.59
N ILE A 65 -1.80 -6.83 -8.79
CA ILE A 65 -0.34 -6.77 -8.96
C ILE A 65 0.22 -5.52 -8.26
N PRO A 66 -0.20 -4.27 -8.58
CA PRO A 66 0.37 -3.10 -7.93
C PRO A 66 0.04 -3.02 -6.44
N VAL A 67 -1.17 -3.41 -6.04
CA VAL A 67 -1.58 -3.43 -4.62
C VAL A 67 -0.78 -4.45 -3.80
N THR A 68 -0.28 -5.53 -4.41
CA THR A 68 0.65 -6.45 -3.71
C THR A 68 1.98 -5.76 -3.38
N PHE A 69 2.53 -4.96 -4.29
CA PHE A 69 3.73 -4.15 -4.01
C PHE A 69 3.45 -3.09 -2.93
N GLU A 70 2.29 -2.46 -2.98
CA GLU A 70 1.83 -1.49 -1.96
C GLU A 70 1.70 -2.16 -0.58
N LEU A 71 1.15 -3.37 -0.51
CA LEU A 71 1.06 -4.16 0.72
C LEU A 71 2.44 -4.44 1.32
N CYS A 72 3.42 -4.83 0.49
CA CYS A 72 4.81 -5.00 0.94
C CYS A 72 5.38 -3.70 1.52
N ALA A 73 5.18 -2.56 0.85
CA ALA A 73 5.61 -1.26 1.35
C ALA A 73 4.91 -0.87 2.67
N ALA A 74 3.60 -1.14 2.78
CA ALA A 74 2.82 -0.88 3.98
C ALA A 74 3.30 -1.72 5.18
N LEU A 75 3.71 -2.98 4.95
CA LEU A 75 4.32 -3.85 5.97
C LEU A 75 5.69 -3.32 6.42
N VAL A 76 6.50 -2.78 5.50
CA VAL A 76 7.77 -2.12 5.85
C VAL A 76 7.51 -0.89 6.73
N VAL A 77 6.55 -0.04 6.39
CA VAL A 77 6.17 1.13 7.21
C VAL A 77 5.63 0.69 8.57
N LEU A 78 4.83 -0.38 8.64
CA LEU A 78 4.36 -0.94 9.90
C LEU A 78 5.52 -1.42 10.77
N SER A 79 6.48 -2.12 10.18
CA SER A 79 7.68 -2.59 10.89
C SER A 79 8.49 -1.42 11.43
N MET A 80 8.68 -0.37 10.60
CA MET A 80 9.32 0.87 11.03
C MET A 80 8.54 1.58 12.14
N LYS A 81 7.20 1.56 12.11
CA LYS A 81 6.36 2.12 13.17
C LYS A 81 6.51 1.35 14.48
N LEU A 82 6.66 0.03 14.44
CA LEU A 82 6.90 -0.76 15.65
C LEU A 82 8.32 -0.57 16.21
N TYR A 83 9.29 -0.26 15.35
CA TYR A 83 10.68 -0.06 15.76
C TYR A 83 11.01 1.39 16.19
N TYR A 84 10.48 2.39 15.49
CA TYR A 84 10.69 3.84 15.75
C TYR A 84 9.50 4.51 16.47
N GLY A 85 8.51 3.71 16.90
CA GLY A 85 7.29 4.17 17.56
C GLY A 85 7.49 4.60 18.99
#